data_AF-A0A7X8M6Q1-F1
#
_entry.id   AF-A0A7X8M6Q1-F1
#
_cell.length_a   1.000
_cell.length_b   1.000
_cell.length_c   1.000
_cell.angle_alpha   90.00
_cell.angle_beta   90.00
_cell.angle_gamma   90.00
#
_symmetry.space_group_name_H-M   'P 1'
#
loop_
_entity.id
_entity.type
_entity.pdbx_description
1 polymer ?
#
loop_
_entity_poly.entity_id
_entity_poly.type
_entity_poly.pdbx_seq_one_letter_code
_entity_poly.pdbx_strand_id
1 'polypeptide(L)' 'TILARELYDHKTDPDENINLAGLADQQTLVQSLSRMLNHGEGWRTLRPQR' A
#
# COMPACT_ATOMS: atom_id res chain seq x y z
N THR A 1 -9.76 -12.62 -1.37
CA THR A 1 -10.01 -11.63 -0.31
C THR A 1 -8.68 -11.11 0.17
N ILE A 2 -8.52 -9.79 0.34
CA ILE A 2 -7.30 -9.22 0.92
C ILE A 2 -7.26 -9.62 2.41
N LEU A 3 -6.19 -10.29 2.83
CA LEU A 3 -6.05 -10.83 4.20
C LEU A 3 -5.53 -9.78 5.19
N ALA A 4 -4.64 -8.91 4.72
CA ALA A 4 -4.12 -7.77 5.47
C ALA A 4 -3.67 -6.69 4.48
N ARG A 5 -3.67 -5.43 4.94
CA ARG A 5 -3.13 -4.29 4.22
C ARG A 5 -2.01 -3.70 5.07
N GLU A 6 -0.92 -3.35 4.40
CA GLU A 6 0.23 -2.74 5.06
C GLU A 6 0.62 -1.45 4.34
N LEU A 7 1.01 -0.45 5.12
CA LEU A 7 1.55 0.82 4.66
C LEU A 7 2.59 1.28 5.67
N TYR A 8 3.83 1.43 5.23
CA TYR A 8 4.95 1.88 6.06
C TYR A 8 5.52 3.17 5.48
N ASP A 9 6.08 4.03 6.33
CA ASP A 9 6.69 5.29 5.94
C ASP A 9 8.18 5.32 6.29
N HIS A 10 9.02 5.00 5.32
CA HIS A 10 10.48 5.01 5.45
C HIS A 10 11.07 6.39 5.81
N LYS A 11 10.34 7.50 5.62
CA LYS A 11 10.88 8.84 5.96
C LYS A 11 10.82 9.13 7.44
N THR A 12 9.71 8.77 8.09
CA THR A 12 9.49 9.05 9.52
C THR A 12 9.81 7.84 10.39
N ASP A 13 9.78 6.64 9.80
CA ASP A 13 10.13 5.36 10.39
C ASP A 13 11.06 4.59 9.43
N PRO A 14 12.38 4.90 9.42
CA PRO A 14 13.34 4.31 8.48
C PRO A 14 13.40 2.78 8.52
N ASP A 15 13.12 2.21 9.68
CA ASP A 15 13.12 0.77 9.91
C ASP A 15 11.76 0.11 9.63
N GLU A 16 10.74 0.89 9.24
CA GLU A 16 9.40 0.43 8.84
C GLU A 16 8.72 -0.48 9.88
N ASN A 17 8.87 -0.15 11.16
CA ASN A 17 8.30 -0.91 12.27
C ASN A 17 6.80 -0.68 12.50
N ILE A 18 6.24 0.42 11.98
CA ILE A 18 4.87 0.83 12.26
C ILE A 18 3.99 0.71 11.02
N ASN A 19 3.06 -0.24 11.05
CA ASN A 19 2.05 -0.35 10.00
C ASN A 19 0.97 0.73 10.15
N LEU A 20 1.03 1.74 9.30
CA LEU A 20 0.09 2.86 9.23
C LEU A 20 -1.27 2.47 8.66
N ALA A 21 -1.38 1.35 7.92
CA ALA A 21 -2.62 0.99 7.25
C ALA A 21 -3.77 0.64 8.21
N GLY A 22 -3.46 0.30 9.46
CA GLY A 22 -4.45 0.04 10.52
C GLY A 22 -4.97 1.30 11.21
N LEU A 23 -4.37 2.47 10.98
CA LEU A 23 -4.73 3.71 11.65
C LEU A 23 -5.93 4.37 10.96
N ALA A 24 -6.93 4.79 11.74
CA ALA A 24 -8.15 5.41 11.22
C ALA A 24 -7.85 6.68 10.39
N ASP A 25 -6.91 7.50 10.87
CA ASP A 25 -6.52 8.75 10.21
C ASP A 25 -5.80 8.54 8.87
N GLN A 26 -5.29 7.32 8.63
CA GLN A 26 -4.58 6.97 7.41
C GLN A 26 -5.48 6.28 6.38
N GLN A 27 -6.76 6.04 6.67
CA GLN A 27 -7.66 5.34 5.75
C GLN A 27 -7.79 6.01 4.39
N THR A 28 -7.90 7.34 4.35
CA THR A 28 -8.00 8.10 3.10
C THR A 28 -6.74 7.94 2.26
N LEU A 29 -5.57 8.01 2.88
CA LEU A 29 -4.27 7.82 2.22
C LEU A 29 -4.15 6.39 1.66
N VAL A 30 -4.45 5.39 2.48
CA VAL A 30 -4.44 3.96 2.10
C VAL A 30 -5.36 3.71 0.90
N GLN A 31 -6.57 4.28 0.89
CA GLN A 31 -7.48 4.13 -0.24
C GLN A 31 -6.95 4.80 -1.51
N SER A 32 -6.36 5.99 -1.40
CA SER A 32 -5.76 6.70 -2.53
C SER A 32 -4.62 5.90 -3.16
N LEU A 33 -3.66 5.45 -2.34
CA LEU A 33 -2.54 4.61 -2.78
C LEU A 33 -3.02 3.28 -3.34
N SER A 34 -4.05 2.68 -2.73
CA SER A 34 -4.67 1.46 -3.24
C SER A 34 -5.21 1.67 -4.66
N ARG A 35 -5.90 2.77 -4.95
CA ARG A 35 -6.43 3.05 -6.30
C ARG A 35 -5.31 3.23 -7.32
N MET A 36 -4.24 3.94 -6.95
CA MET A 36 -3.06 4.13 -7.79
C MET A 36 -2.43 2.79 -8.21
N LEU A 37 -2.42 1.81 -7.30
CA LEU A 37 -1.93 0.46 -7.55
C LEU A 37 -2.98 -0.49 -8.17
N ASN A 38 -4.06 0.06 -8.73
CA ASN A 38 -5.22 -0.68 -9.23
C ASN A 38 -5.71 -1.72 -8.20
N HIS A 39 -5.93 -1.27 -6.97
CA HIS A 39 -6.37 -2.08 -5.83
C HIS A 39 -5.45 -3.27 -5.47
N GLY A 40 -4.16 -3.19 -5.82
CA GLY A 40 -3.19 -4.27 -5.62
C GLY A 40 -3.20 -5.31 -6.75
N GLU A 41 -3.94 -5.05 -7.82
CA GLU A 41 -4.05 -5.91 -9.00
C GLU A 41 -3.22 -5.38 -10.17
N GLY A 42 -2.69 -4.15 -10.09
CA GLY A 42 -1.95 -3.50 -11.17
C GLY A 42 -0.76 -4.33 -11.68
N TRP A 43 -0.06 -5.03 -10.78
CA TRP A 43 1.06 -5.90 -11.13
C TRP A 43 0.68 -7.03 -12.10
N ARG A 44 -0.57 -7.54 -12.06
CA ARG A 44 -1.01 -8.61 -12.96
C ARG A 44 -1.08 -8.18 -14.42
N THR A 45 -1.22 -6.88 -14.65
CA THR A 45 -1.29 -6.28 -15.99
C THR A 45 0.07 -5.85 -16.53
N LEU A 46 1.09 -5.81 -15.67
CA LEU A 46 2.46 -5.52 -16.08
C LEU A 46 3.05 -6.78 -16.74
N ARG A 47 3.15 -6.77 -18.07
CA ARG A 47 3.93 -7.78 -18.80
C ARG A 47 5.42 -7.44 -18.72
N PRO A 48 6.32 -8.44 -18.57
CA PRO A 48 7.74 -8.19 -18.72
C PRO A 48 7.98 -7.64 -20.13
N GLN A 49 8.61 -6.47 -20.23
CA GLN A 49 9.13 -6.00 -21.50
C GLN A 49 10.30 -6.92 -21.87
N ARG A 50 10.17 -7.55 -23.04
CA ARG A 50 11.09 -8.57 -23.54
C ARG A 50 12.26 -7.94 -24.26
#